data_AF-A0A4Q3UA03-F1
#
_entry.id   AF-A0A4Q3UA03-F1
#
_cell.length_a   1.000
_cell.length_b   1.000
_cell.length_c   1.000
_cell.angle_alpha   90.00
_cell.angle_beta   90.00
_cell.angle_gamma   90.00
#
_symmetry.space_group_name_H-M   'P 1'
#
loop_
_entity.id
_entity.type
_entity.pdbx_description
1 polymer ?
#
loop_
_entity_poly.entity_id
_entity_poly.type
_entity_poly.pdbx_seq_one_letter_code
_entity_poly.pdbx_strand_id
1 'polypeptide(L)'
;MKHHIEFSIALAACASLATAQHNMDMSRYGGPTYSGAPALAVTASLVQAGGGPKHFSAAKALNSIAGPKLAKAEIAKLTKQYGAKRIGTWVKVFDFAVKDALRFATAAGVKLPKGNLKGAALGAALVGAGLDKDNTFYVEFMLDKALSHGIHVQVMNDIDKKFGVEADMDYHRITNQAMVDLAHALGKKDVKLADLH
;
A
#
# COMPACT_ATOMS: atom_id res chain seq x y z
N MET A 1 75.92 35.07 -7.43
CA MET A 1 75.28 33.74 -7.36
C MET A 1 73.77 33.95 -7.38
N LYS A 2 73.17 33.75 -8.56
CA LYS A 2 72.14 32.74 -8.85
C LYS A 2 70.75 33.05 -8.26
N HIS A 3 69.92 33.62 -9.14
CA HIS A 3 68.46 33.51 -9.15
C HIS A 3 68.00 32.06 -8.92
N HIS A 4 66.86 31.85 -8.27
CA HIS A 4 65.81 30.96 -8.74
C HIS A 4 64.45 31.41 -8.21
N ILE A 5 63.56 31.68 -9.16
CA ILE A 5 62.12 31.90 -9.03
C ILE A 5 61.49 30.52 -9.13
N GLU A 6 60.57 30.16 -8.23
CA GLU A 6 59.64 29.06 -8.48
C GLU A 6 58.20 29.56 -8.35
N PHE A 7 57.49 29.40 -9.48
CA PHE A 7 56.05 29.47 -9.61
C PHE A 7 55.40 28.31 -8.85
N SER A 8 54.22 28.54 -8.25
CA SER A 8 53.24 27.47 -8.10
C SER A 8 51.82 27.99 -8.29
N ILE A 9 51.10 27.18 -9.06
CA ILE A 9 49.85 27.40 -9.78
C ILE A 9 48.64 27.46 -8.84
N ALA A 10 47.67 28.30 -9.19
CA ALA A 10 46.36 28.38 -8.55
C ALA A 10 45.46 27.20 -8.91
N LEU A 11 44.61 26.76 -7.97
CA LEU A 11 43.41 26.00 -8.30
C LEU A 11 42.24 26.46 -7.41
N ALA A 12 41.35 27.26 -8.00
CA ALA A 12 40.06 27.59 -7.43
C ALA A 12 39.11 26.40 -7.63
N ALA A 13 38.71 25.75 -6.54
CA ALA A 13 37.64 24.76 -6.56
C ALA A 13 36.30 25.46 -6.33
N CYS A 14 35.56 25.74 -7.40
CA CYS A 14 34.12 25.94 -7.34
C CYS A 14 33.48 24.62 -6.88
N ALA A 15 33.07 24.56 -5.62
CA ALA A 15 32.19 23.51 -5.14
C ALA A 15 30.79 23.75 -5.73
N SER A 16 30.48 23.06 -6.82
CA SER A 16 29.12 22.89 -7.31
C SER A 16 28.30 22.24 -6.20
N LEU A 17 27.39 22.99 -5.58
CA LEU A 17 26.32 22.41 -4.76
C LEU A 17 25.47 21.53 -5.68
N ALA A 18 25.72 20.24 -5.65
CA ALA A 18 24.84 19.25 -6.25
C ALA A 18 23.46 19.40 -5.60
N THR A 19 22.50 19.91 -6.36
CA THR A 19 21.09 19.82 -6.03
C THR A 19 20.76 18.35 -5.87
N ALA A 20 20.44 17.91 -4.66
CA ALA A 20 19.90 16.58 -4.41
C ALA A 20 18.63 16.43 -5.26
N GLN A 21 18.72 15.67 -6.35
CA GLN A 21 17.56 15.18 -7.07
C GLN A 21 16.76 14.32 -6.08
N HIS A 22 15.60 14.82 -5.64
CA HIS A 22 14.55 13.98 -5.09
C HIS A 22 14.07 13.05 -6.22
N ASN A 23 14.77 11.92 -6.38
CA ASN A 23 14.14 10.76 -7.02
C ASN A 23 12.97 10.40 -6.11
N MET A 24 11.75 10.71 -6.55
CA MET A 24 10.55 10.15 -5.94
C MET A 24 10.65 8.64 -6.16
N ASP A 25 11.04 7.88 -5.14
CA ASP A 25 11.04 6.42 -5.22
C ASP A 25 9.60 5.97 -5.47
N MET A 26 9.35 5.52 -6.70
CA MET A 26 8.05 5.03 -7.16
C MET A 26 7.89 3.56 -6.76
N SER A 27 6.70 3.20 -6.28
CA SER A 27 6.36 1.81 -5.94
C SER A 27 6.19 0.94 -7.20
N ARG A 28 6.18 -0.39 -7.03
CA ARG A 28 6.20 -1.38 -8.12
C ARG A 28 5.13 -1.12 -9.18
N TYR A 29 3.91 -0.79 -8.75
CA TYR A 29 2.78 -0.49 -9.62
C TYR A 29 2.30 0.96 -9.57
N GLY A 30 3.18 1.88 -9.17
CA GLY A 30 2.94 3.32 -9.14
C GLY A 30 2.59 3.88 -7.76
N GLY A 31 2.59 5.21 -7.68
CA GLY A 31 2.48 5.94 -6.42
C GLY A 31 3.81 6.05 -5.67
N PRO A 32 3.85 6.86 -4.60
CA PRO A 32 5.04 7.02 -3.79
C PRO A 32 5.29 5.80 -2.89
N THR A 33 6.56 5.56 -2.58
CA THR A 33 6.96 4.66 -1.49
C THR A 33 6.87 5.35 -0.13
N TYR A 34 6.61 4.58 0.93
CA TYR A 34 6.63 5.05 2.32
C TYR A 34 7.56 4.19 3.19
N SER A 35 8.64 4.80 3.67
CA SER A 35 9.62 4.15 4.56
C SER A 35 9.45 4.48 6.04
N GLY A 36 8.38 5.21 6.40
CA GLY A 36 8.10 5.57 7.80
C GLY A 36 7.52 4.42 8.62
N ALA A 37 7.23 4.71 9.89
CA ALA A 37 6.66 3.71 10.79
C ALA A 37 5.26 3.25 10.33
N PRO A 38 4.94 1.95 10.41
CA PRO A 38 3.64 1.45 10.03
C PRO A 38 2.53 1.89 11.00
N ALA A 39 1.34 2.13 10.48
CA ALA A 39 0.13 2.48 11.21
C ALA A 39 -0.50 1.24 11.88
N LEU A 40 0.21 0.64 12.84
CA LEU A 40 -0.16 -0.66 13.44
C LEU A 40 -1.59 -0.72 14.02
N ALA A 41 -2.15 0.40 14.49
CA ALA A 41 -3.53 0.46 14.97
C ALA A 41 -4.57 0.29 13.86
N VAL A 42 -4.31 0.84 12.66
CA VAL A 42 -5.16 0.67 11.48
C VAL A 42 -5.04 -0.77 10.98
N THR A 43 -3.81 -1.29 10.88
CA THR A 43 -3.54 -2.69 10.50
C THR A 43 -4.24 -3.67 11.44
N ALA A 44 -4.13 -3.47 12.76
CA ALA A 44 -4.81 -4.29 13.75
C ALA A 44 -6.35 -4.22 13.62
N SER A 45 -6.89 -3.04 13.33
CA SER A 45 -8.33 -2.84 13.11
C SER A 45 -8.82 -3.57 11.86
N LEU A 46 -8.06 -3.54 10.76
CA LEU A 46 -8.34 -4.33 9.55
C LEU A 46 -8.33 -5.83 9.84
N VAL A 47 -7.27 -6.32 10.50
CA VAL A 47 -7.15 -7.74 10.87
C VAL A 47 -8.32 -8.16 11.76
N GLN A 48 -8.71 -7.34 12.74
CA GLN A 48 -9.86 -7.59 13.60
C GLN A 48 -11.18 -7.60 12.81
N ALA A 49 -11.39 -6.66 11.89
CA ALA A 49 -12.56 -6.61 11.01
C ALA A 49 -12.67 -7.86 10.12
N GLY A 50 -11.54 -8.46 9.73
CA GLY A 50 -11.50 -9.73 9.02
C GLY A 50 -11.74 -10.97 9.87
N GLY A 51 -11.87 -10.85 11.20
CA GLY A 51 -12.06 -11.99 12.11
C GLY A 51 -10.82 -12.36 12.94
N GLY A 52 -9.79 -11.51 12.93
CA GLY A 52 -8.58 -11.67 13.74
C GLY A 52 -7.45 -12.45 13.03
N PRO A 53 -6.25 -12.48 13.63
CA PRO A 53 -5.03 -12.94 12.95
C PRO A 53 -5.04 -14.42 12.53
N LYS A 54 -5.83 -15.27 13.20
CA LYS A 54 -5.95 -16.71 12.86
C LYS A 54 -7.07 -17.03 11.87
N HIS A 55 -8.05 -16.13 11.71
CA HIS A 55 -9.30 -16.38 10.98
C HIS A 55 -9.66 -15.25 10.03
N PHE A 56 -8.65 -14.48 9.61
CA PHE A 56 -8.84 -13.35 8.71
C PHE A 56 -9.52 -13.80 7.42
N SER A 57 -10.45 -12.98 6.95
CA SER A 57 -11.09 -13.08 5.66
C SER A 57 -11.38 -11.69 5.10
N ALA A 58 -10.93 -11.42 3.88
CA ALA A 58 -11.18 -10.19 3.16
C ALA A 58 -12.68 -9.94 2.99
N ALA A 59 -13.48 -10.98 2.75
CA ALA A 59 -14.93 -10.87 2.68
C ALA A 59 -15.55 -10.37 4.00
N LYS A 60 -15.06 -10.87 5.15
CA LYS A 60 -15.49 -10.39 6.47
C LYS A 60 -15.04 -8.96 6.74
N ALA A 61 -13.83 -8.59 6.34
CA ALA A 61 -13.31 -7.24 6.47
C ALA A 61 -14.14 -6.25 5.64
N LEU A 62 -14.41 -6.57 4.36
CA LEU A 62 -15.26 -5.76 3.47
C LEU A 62 -16.66 -5.55 4.06
N ASN A 63 -17.30 -6.63 4.53
CA ASN A 63 -18.60 -6.55 5.19
C ASN A 63 -18.57 -5.69 6.46
N SER A 64 -17.50 -5.80 7.26
CA SER A 64 -17.36 -5.04 8.50
C SER A 64 -17.07 -3.55 8.27
N ILE A 65 -16.39 -3.21 7.17
CA ILE A 65 -16.02 -1.83 6.81
C ILE A 65 -17.18 -1.12 6.12
N ALA A 66 -17.72 -1.71 5.05
CA ALA A 66 -18.73 -1.09 4.19
C ALA A 66 -20.18 -1.46 4.56
N GLY A 67 -20.37 -2.52 5.35
CA GLY A 67 -21.68 -3.13 5.57
C GLY A 67 -22.04 -4.15 4.46
N PRO A 68 -22.85 -5.18 4.77
CA PRO A 68 -23.11 -6.29 3.84
C PRO A 68 -23.73 -5.87 2.50
N LYS A 69 -24.61 -4.86 2.49
CA LYS A 69 -25.28 -4.38 1.28
C LYS A 69 -24.28 -3.75 0.31
N LEU A 70 -23.44 -2.84 0.79
CA LEU A 70 -22.44 -2.17 -0.04
C LEU A 70 -21.33 -3.14 -0.46
N ALA A 71 -20.85 -3.98 0.44
CA ALA A 71 -19.85 -5.00 0.11
C ALA A 71 -20.35 -5.96 -0.99
N LYS A 72 -21.61 -6.43 -0.91
CA LYS A 72 -22.20 -7.29 -1.95
C LYS A 72 -22.31 -6.55 -3.29
N ALA A 73 -22.77 -5.30 -3.28
CA ALA A 73 -22.89 -4.49 -4.50
C ALA A 73 -21.52 -4.26 -5.15
N GLU A 74 -20.49 -4.00 -4.33
CA GLU A 74 -19.13 -3.79 -4.80
C GLU A 74 -18.55 -5.06 -5.42
N ILE A 75 -18.65 -6.21 -4.75
CA ILE A 75 -18.21 -7.50 -5.32
C ILE A 75 -18.94 -7.79 -6.64
N ALA A 76 -20.24 -7.52 -6.73
CA ALA A 76 -21.00 -7.73 -7.97
C ALA A 76 -20.51 -6.81 -9.10
N LYS A 77 -20.26 -5.53 -8.80
CA LYS A 77 -19.71 -4.57 -9.77
C LYS A 77 -18.33 -4.99 -10.26
N LEU A 78 -17.41 -5.27 -9.34
CA LEU A 78 -16.06 -5.73 -9.66
C LEU A 78 -16.09 -7.06 -10.44
N THR A 79 -17.02 -7.96 -10.11
CA THR A 79 -17.22 -9.21 -10.86
C THR A 79 -17.65 -8.96 -12.31
N LYS A 80 -18.52 -7.98 -12.54
CA LYS A 80 -18.91 -7.56 -13.90
C LYS A 80 -17.74 -6.94 -14.67
N GLN A 81 -16.89 -6.17 -13.99
CA GLN A 81 -15.78 -5.43 -14.61
C GLN A 81 -14.58 -6.33 -14.93
N TYR A 82 -14.17 -7.20 -14.00
CA TYR A 82 -12.94 -8.00 -14.12
C TYR A 82 -13.20 -9.50 -14.34
N GLY A 83 -14.43 -9.95 -14.17
CA GLY A 83 -14.80 -11.36 -14.28
C GLY A 83 -14.63 -12.14 -12.96
N ALA A 84 -15.51 -13.14 -12.76
CA ALA A 84 -15.59 -13.91 -11.51
C ALA A 84 -14.30 -14.62 -11.12
N LYS A 85 -13.52 -15.11 -12.11
CA LYS A 85 -12.23 -15.77 -11.86
C LYS A 85 -11.23 -14.81 -11.21
N ARG A 86 -11.10 -13.58 -11.74
CA ARG A 86 -10.18 -12.57 -11.20
C ARG A 86 -10.58 -12.12 -9.81
N ILE A 87 -11.87 -11.88 -9.58
CA ILE A 87 -12.37 -11.54 -8.22
C ILE A 87 -12.16 -12.68 -7.23
N GLY A 88 -12.37 -13.93 -7.64
CA GLY A 88 -12.08 -15.09 -6.81
C GLY A 88 -10.61 -15.21 -6.45
N THR A 89 -9.69 -14.90 -7.37
CA THR A 89 -8.25 -14.84 -7.10
C THR A 89 -7.90 -13.66 -6.20
N TRP A 90 -8.43 -12.46 -6.47
CA TRP A 90 -8.19 -11.26 -5.65
C TRP A 90 -8.51 -11.49 -4.17
N VAL A 91 -9.64 -12.09 -3.85
CA VAL A 91 -10.00 -12.42 -2.45
C VAL A 91 -9.00 -13.40 -1.83
N LYS A 92 -8.56 -14.42 -2.58
CA LYS A 92 -7.56 -15.39 -2.09
C LYS A 92 -6.18 -14.76 -1.88
N VAL A 93 -5.77 -13.87 -2.78
CA VAL A 93 -4.51 -13.12 -2.69
C VAL A 93 -4.56 -12.18 -1.50
N PHE A 94 -5.68 -11.49 -1.27
CA PHE A 94 -5.84 -10.62 -0.09
C PHE A 94 -5.76 -11.44 1.22
N ASP A 95 -6.47 -12.56 1.33
CA ASP A 95 -6.38 -13.45 2.49
C ASP A 95 -4.95 -13.94 2.74
N PHE A 96 -4.25 -14.31 1.67
CA PHE A 96 -2.84 -14.69 1.73
C PHE A 96 -1.95 -13.53 2.18
N ALA A 97 -2.07 -12.35 1.56
CA ALA A 97 -1.25 -11.18 1.83
C ALA A 97 -1.31 -10.79 3.31
N VAL A 98 -2.51 -10.79 3.91
CA VAL A 98 -2.67 -10.48 5.34
C VAL A 98 -2.03 -11.56 6.21
N LYS A 99 -2.27 -12.83 5.91
CA LYS A 99 -1.67 -13.94 6.67
C LYS A 99 -0.14 -13.88 6.61
N ASP A 100 0.40 -13.56 5.45
CA ASP A 100 1.83 -13.57 5.20
C ASP A 100 2.53 -12.35 5.80
N ALA A 101 1.91 -11.17 5.69
CA ALA A 101 2.32 -9.98 6.40
C ALA A 101 2.37 -10.19 7.93
N LEU A 102 1.35 -10.85 8.49
CA LEU A 102 1.32 -11.20 9.92
C LEU A 102 2.45 -12.16 10.32
N ARG A 103 2.80 -13.12 9.45
CA ARG A 103 3.93 -14.03 9.67
C ARG A 103 5.24 -13.24 9.74
N PHE A 104 5.51 -12.36 8.78
CA PHE A 104 6.73 -11.54 8.78
C PHE A 104 6.77 -10.55 9.94
N ALA A 105 5.66 -9.87 10.23
CA ALA A 105 5.58 -8.95 11.37
C ALA A 105 5.87 -9.69 12.70
N THR A 106 5.30 -10.88 12.89
CA THR A 106 5.56 -11.71 14.07
C THR A 106 7.02 -12.13 14.15
N ALA A 107 7.62 -12.57 13.04
CA ALA A 107 9.03 -12.95 12.99
C ALA A 107 9.98 -11.77 13.28
N ALA A 108 9.57 -10.55 12.91
CA ALA A 108 10.27 -9.30 13.22
C ALA A 108 10.00 -8.79 14.65
N GLY A 109 9.26 -9.54 15.48
CA GLY A 109 8.94 -9.15 16.86
C GLY A 109 7.89 -8.04 16.99
N VAL A 110 7.20 -7.69 15.88
CA VAL A 110 6.14 -6.67 15.88
C VAL A 110 4.89 -7.23 16.57
N LYS A 111 4.44 -6.54 17.62
CA LYS A 111 3.19 -6.83 18.31
C LYS A 111 2.11 -5.92 17.78
N LEU A 112 1.05 -6.50 17.18
CA LEU A 112 -0.12 -5.70 16.81
C LEU A 112 -0.82 -5.20 18.08
N PRO A 113 -1.13 -3.90 18.16
CA PRO A 113 -1.96 -3.37 19.23
C PRO A 113 -3.41 -3.87 19.08
N LYS A 114 -4.27 -3.53 20.04
CA LYS A 114 -5.71 -3.72 19.87
C LYS A 114 -6.24 -2.75 18.82
N GLY A 115 -7.02 -3.24 17.87
CA GLY A 115 -7.71 -2.39 16.90
C GLY A 115 -8.75 -1.50 17.58
N ASN A 116 -8.78 -0.22 17.21
CA ASN A 116 -9.69 0.79 17.76
C ASN A 116 -10.62 1.42 16.71
N LEU A 117 -10.46 1.09 15.42
CA LEU A 117 -11.30 1.58 14.34
C LEU A 117 -12.28 0.50 13.85
N LYS A 118 -13.47 0.92 13.40
CA LYS A 118 -14.53 0.05 12.89
C LYS A 118 -15.31 0.73 11.77
N GLY A 119 -15.98 -0.05 10.93
CA GLY A 119 -16.92 0.46 9.91
C GLY A 119 -16.34 1.56 9.04
N ALA A 120 -17.12 2.62 8.85
CA ALA A 120 -16.74 3.79 8.08
C ALA A 120 -15.44 4.46 8.55
N ALA A 121 -15.16 4.49 9.87
CA ALA A 121 -13.93 5.10 10.39
C ALA A 121 -12.69 4.29 9.99
N LEU A 122 -12.78 2.97 10.01
CA LEU A 122 -11.71 2.10 9.49
C LEU A 122 -11.55 2.27 7.98
N GLY A 123 -12.65 2.30 7.23
CA GLY A 123 -12.63 2.55 5.79
C GLY A 123 -11.96 3.88 5.44
N ALA A 124 -12.32 4.96 6.13
CA ALA A 124 -11.73 6.28 5.94
C ALA A 124 -10.23 6.32 6.26
N ALA A 125 -9.79 5.60 7.31
CA ALA A 125 -8.37 5.50 7.66
C ALA A 125 -7.56 4.73 6.60
N LEU A 126 -8.11 3.63 6.07
CA LEU A 126 -7.49 2.85 5.00
C LEU A 126 -7.41 3.67 3.69
N VAL A 127 -8.49 4.36 3.31
CA VAL A 127 -8.49 5.27 2.16
C VAL A 127 -7.42 6.35 2.35
N GLY A 128 -7.42 7.04 3.49
CA GLY A 128 -6.47 8.12 3.77
C GLY A 128 -5.01 7.66 3.76
N ALA A 129 -4.74 6.41 4.14
CA ALA A 129 -3.39 5.85 4.05
C ALA A 129 -2.89 5.74 2.60
N GLY A 130 -3.77 5.49 1.62
CA GLY A 130 -3.36 5.39 0.22
C GLY A 130 -3.36 6.70 -0.56
N LEU A 131 -3.81 7.83 0.00
CA LEU A 131 -3.87 9.10 -0.74
C LEU A 131 -2.48 9.75 -0.87
N ASP A 132 -2.09 10.07 -2.10
CA ASP A 132 -0.99 11.00 -2.40
C ASP A 132 -1.47 12.48 -2.35
N LYS A 133 -0.55 13.43 -2.49
CA LYS A 133 -0.76 14.88 -2.41
C LYS A 133 -1.81 15.44 -3.38
N ASP A 134 -2.14 14.71 -4.44
CA ASP A 134 -3.11 15.10 -5.46
C ASP A 134 -4.47 14.39 -5.31
N ASN A 135 -4.68 13.69 -4.19
CA ASN A 135 -5.82 12.82 -3.88
C ASN A 135 -5.93 11.56 -4.74
N THR A 136 -4.89 11.16 -5.47
CA THR A 136 -4.85 9.85 -6.11
C THR A 136 -4.59 8.76 -5.09
N PHE A 137 -5.43 7.73 -5.08
CA PHE A 137 -5.28 6.58 -4.20
C PHE A 137 -4.35 5.55 -4.82
N TYR A 138 -3.31 5.16 -4.07
CA TYR A 138 -2.39 4.08 -4.40
C TYR A 138 -2.39 3.02 -3.30
N VAL A 139 -2.75 1.79 -3.65
CA VAL A 139 -2.71 0.65 -2.73
C VAL A 139 -1.29 0.34 -2.26
N GLU A 140 -0.27 0.51 -3.09
CA GLU A 140 1.15 0.35 -2.71
C GLU A 140 1.50 1.25 -1.52
N PHE A 141 1.08 2.52 -1.58
CA PHE A 141 1.33 3.50 -0.52
C PHE A 141 0.55 3.16 0.75
N MET A 142 -0.69 2.66 0.61
CA MET A 142 -1.47 2.13 1.73
C MET A 142 -0.77 0.92 2.37
N LEU A 143 -0.23 0.00 1.57
CA LEU A 143 0.42 -1.23 2.04
C LEU A 143 1.74 -0.93 2.74
N ASP A 144 2.56 -0.02 2.21
CA ASP A 144 3.77 0.46 2.89
C ASP A 144 3.44 1.04 4.28
N LYS A 145 2.39 1.86 4.38
CA LYS A 145 1.95 2.41 5.67
C LYS A 145 1.33 1.35 6.58
N ALA A 146 0.73 0.29 6.05
CA ALA A 146 0.14 -0.76 6.86
C ALA A 146 1.20 -1.75 7.40
N LEU A 147 2.23 -2.03 6.61
CA LEU A 147 3.14 -3.16 6.80
C LEU A 147 4.59 -2.77 7.06
N SER A 148 5.00 -1.53 6.75
CA SER A 148 6.36 -1.11 6.38
C SER A 148 6.76 -1.59 4.99
N HIS A 149 7.59 -0.79 4.32
CA HIS A 149 8.05 -1.09 2.95
C HIS A 149 8.74 -2.45 2.82
N GLY A 150 9.61 -2.81 3.78
CA GLY A 150 10.32 -4.09 3.73
C GLY A 150 9.40 -5.31 3.79
N ILE A 151 8.39 -5.30 4.66
CA ILE A 151 7.41 -6.41 4.73
C ILE A 151 6.51 -6.38 3.51
N HIS A 152 6.07 -5.21 3.06
CA HIS A 152 5.26 -5.06 1.86
C HIS A 152 5.92 -5.71 0.64
N VAL A 153 7.18 -5.37 0.34
CA VAL A 153 7.93 -5.94 -0.78
C VAL A 153 8.04 -7.47 -0.68
N GLN A 154 8.31 -7.99 0.53
CA GLN A 154 8.38 -9.44 0.75
C GLN A 154 7.04 -10.13 0.45
N VAL A 155 5.92 -9.55 0.89
CA VAL A 155 4.58 -10.10 0.62
C VAL A 155 4.29 -10.09 -0.89
N MET A 156 4.63 -9.03 -1.62
CA MET A 156 4.40 -8.99 -3.07
C MET A 156 5.24 -10.04 -3.80
N ASN A 157 6.50 -10.24 -3.40
CA ASN A 157 7.34 -11.33 -3.93
C ASN A 157 6.75 -12.72 -3.64
N ASP A 158 6.18 -12.93 -2.44
CA ASP A 158 5.57 -14.20 -2.08
C ASP A 158 4.22 -14.41 -2.82
N ILE A 159 3.50 -13.34 -3.17
CA ILE A 159 2.33 -13.39 -4.07
C ILE A 159 2.77 -13.79 -5.48
N ASP A 160 3.78 -13.14 -6.05
CA ASP A 160 4.32 -13.48 -7.37
C ASP A 160 4.71 -14.95 -7.46
N LYS A 161 5.42 -15.44 -6.44
CA LYS A 161 5.87 -16.83 -6.37
C LYS A 161 4.72 -17.83 -6.29
N LYS A 162 3.63 -17.47 -5.60
CA LYS A 162 2.53 -18.40 -5.29
C LYS A 162 1.38 -18.35 -6.29
N PHE A 163 1.05 -17.16 -6.78
CA PHE A 163 -0.12 -16.89 -7.61
C PHE A 163 0.24 -16.34 -9.00
N GLY A 164 1.49 -15.90 -9.19
CA GLY A 164 1.98 -15.31 -10.43
C GLY A 164 1.83 -13.78 -10.48
N VAL A 165 2.66 -13.15 -11.29
CA VAL A 165 2.71 -11.68 -11.46
C VAL A 165 1.37 -11.09 -11.93
N GLU A 166 0.59 -11.81 -12.75
CA GLU A 166 -0.75 -11.35 -13.15
C GLU A 166 -1.69 -11.24 -11.94
N ALA A 167 -1.60 -12.16 -10.98
CA ALA A 167 -2.42 -12.12 -9.78
C ALA A 167 -1.99 -11.00 -8.82
N ASP A 168 -0.70 -10.68 -8.75
CA ASP A 168 -0.20 -9.51 -8.01
C ASP A 168 -0.71 -8.20 -8.63
N MET A 169 -0.55 -8.05 -9.95
CA MET A 169 -1.07 -6.88 -10.68
C MET A 169 -2.59 -6.73 -10.53
N ASP A 170 -3.35 -7.83 -10.65
CA ASP A 170 -4.81 -7.80 -10.45
C ASP A 170 -5.16 -7.48 -8.99
N TYR A 171 -4.35 -7.90 -8.02
CA TYR A 171 -4.53 -7.53 -6.62
C TYR A 171 -4.43 -6.02 -6.43
N HIS A 172 -3.44 -5.39 -7.04
CA HIS A 172 -3.25 -3.94 -6.99
C HIS A 172 -4.40 -3.20 -7.70
N ARG A 173 -4.68 -3.62 -8.93
CA ARG A 173 -5.72 -3.06 -9.80
C ARG A 173 -7.08 -3.01 -9.10
N ILE A 174 -7.55 -4.17 -8.65
CA ILE A 174 -8.88 -4.33 -8.06
C ILE A 174 -8.94 -3.63 -6.70
N THR A 175 -7.85 -3.63 -5.92
CA THR A 175 -7.83 -2.93 -4.62
C THR A 175 -7.84 -1.42 -4.80
N ASN A 176 -7.15 -0.85 -5.80
CA ASN A 176 -7.25 0.57 -6.13
C ASN A 176 -8.70 0.96 -6.42
N GLN A 177 -9.37 0.24 -7.32
CA GLN A 177 -10.78 0.48 -7.66
C GLN A 177 -11.67 0.40 -6.41
N ALA A 178 -11.63 -0.72 -5.68
CA ALA A 178 -12.47 -0.96 -4.51
C ALA A 178 -12.31 0.10 -3.41
N MET A 179 -11.09 0.63 -3.22
CA MET A 179 -10.81 1.66 -2.21
C MET A 179 -11.31 3.05 -2.64
N VAL A 180 -11.22 3.39 -3.92
CA VAL A 180 -11.82 4.63 -4.45
C VAL A 180 -13.34 4.56 -4.35
N ASP A 181 -13.95 3.43 -4.70
CA ASP A 181 -15.39 3.23 -4.56
C ASP A 181 -15.86 3.33 -3.11
N LEU A 182 -15.09 2.74 -2.18
CA LEU A 182 -15.31 2.91 -0.75
C LEU A 182 -15.20 4.38 -0.34
N ALA A 183 -14.17 5.10 -0.79
CA ALA A 183 -14.01 6.52 -0.49
C ALA A 183 -15.23 7.33 -0.96
N HIS A 184 -15.70 7.06 -2.18
CA HIS A 184 -16.87 7.71 -2.76
C HIS A 184 -18.14 7.35 -2.00
N ALA A 185 -18.32 6.10 -1.57
CA ALA A 185 -19.45 5.68 -0.73
C ALA A 185 -19.43 6.36 0.65
N LEU A 186 -18.24 6.70 1.16
CA LEU A 186 -18.03 7.47 2.39
C LEU A 186 -18.11 9.00 2.21
N GLY A 187 -18.43 9.48 1.01
CA GLY A 187 -18.59 10.91 0.71
C GLY A 187 -17.31 11.64 0.29
N LYS A 188 -16.16 10.96 0.21
CA LYS A 188 -14.89 11.53 -0.28
C LYS A 188 -14.83 11.45 -1.81
N LYS A 189 -15.61 12.28 -2.50
CA LYS A 189 -15.79 12.26 -3.97
C LYS A 189 -14.60 12.80 -4.76
N ASP A 190 -13.67 13.47 -4.09
CA ASP A 190 -12.45 14.05 -4.66
C ASP A 190 -11.28 13.06 -4.76
N VAL A 191 -11.45 11.84 -4.23
CA VAL A 191 -10.46 10.76 -4.35
C VAL A 191 -10.42 10.24 -5.78
N LYS A 192 -9.22 10.21 -6.36
CA LYS A 192 -8.96 9.81 -7.74
C LYS A 192 -8.43 8.38 -7.80
N LEU A 193 -8.75 7.73 -8.90
CA LEU A 193 -8.29 6.39 -9.23
C LEU A 193 -6.91 6.47 -9.89
N ALA A 194 -5.97 5.65 -9.42
CA ALA A 194 -4.65 5.52 -10.03
C ALA A 194 -4.75 4.96 -11.46
N ASP A 195 -3.75 5.24 -12.29
CA ASP A 195 -3.69 4.75 -13.67
C ASP A 195 -3.79 3.21 -13.75
N LEU A 196 -3.23 2.49 -12.78
CA LEU A 196 -3.48 1.05 -12.63
C LEU A 196 -4.81 0.79 -11.90
N HIS A 197 -5.86 0.50 -12.67
CA HIS A 197 -7.17 0.02 -12.22
C HIS A 197 -7.84 -0.85 -13.28
#